data_AF-A0A0R0JZB0-F1
#
_entry.id   AF-A0A0R0JZB0-F1
#
_cell.length_a   1.000
_cell.length_b   1.000
_cell.length_c   1.000
_cell.angle_alpha   90.00
_cell.angle_beta   90.00
_cell.angle_gamma   90.00
#
_symmetry.space_group_name_H-M   'P 1'
#
loop_
_entity.id
_entity.type
_entity.pdbx_description
1 polymer ?
#
loop_
_entity_poly.entity_id
_entity_poly.type
_entity_poly.pdbx_seq_one_letter_code
_entity_poly.pdbx_strand_id
1 'polypeptide(L)'
;MTPYMNFLIQGVLPPNEDEARCLKRKACYYIILDGELFKKGLTTPLLKCLNSQQVDYVMRELHEGICDLHTGGHSLATKVVQASNYWPTPSTLPGGC
;
A
#
# COMPACT_ATOMS: atom_id res chain seq x y z
N MET A 1 -8.07 -9.07 6.06
CA MET A 1 -8.10 -9.05 4.57
C MET A 1 -8.94 -7.86 4.13
N THR A 2 -8.50 -7.06 3.15
CA THR A 2 -9.25 -5.85 2.74
C THR A 2 -10.40 -6.22 1.79
N PRO A 3 -11.46 -5.39 1.66
CA PRO A 3 -12.53 -5.62 0.69
C PRO A 3 -12.01 -5.74 -0.76
N TYR A 4 -10.96 -4.99 -1.10
CA TYR A 4 -10.31 -5.06 -2.40
C TYR A 4 -9.62 -6.40 -2.64
N MET A 5 -8.84 -6.90 -1.67
CA MET A 5 -8.24 -8.23 -1.78
C MET A 5 -9.32 -9.30 -1.91
N ASN A 6 -10.38 -9.23 -1.10
CA ASN A 6 -11.46 -10.20 -1.14
C ASN A 6 -12.14 -10.24 -2.52
N PHE A 7 -12.42 -9.07 -3.08
CA PHE A 7 -13.01 -8.96 -4.41
C PHE A 7 -12.05 -9.46 -5.51
N LEU A 8 -10.76 -9.10 -5.44
CA LEU A 8 -9.79 -9.47 -6.47
C LEU A 8 -9.38 -10.95 -6.44
N ILE A 9 -9.39 -11.59 -5.25
CA ILE A 9 -9.03 -13.00 -5.09
C ILE A 9 -10.26 -13.90 -5.21
N GLN A 10 -11.34 -13.56 -4.50
CA GLN A 10 -12.51 -14.44 -4.34
C GLN A 10 -13.73 -13.99 -5.17
N GLY A 11 -13.69 -12.80 -5.78
CA GLY A 11 -14.84 -12.24 -6.50
C GLY A 11 -15.99 -11.79 -5.61
N VAL A 12 -15.79 -11.78 -4.29
CA VAL A 12 -16.84 -11.46 -3.30
C VAL A 12 -17.11 -9.96 -3.28
N LEU A 13 -18.39 -9.59 -3.40
CA LEU A 13 -18.87 -8.22 -3.34
C LEU A 13 -19.65 -7.97 -2.04
N PRO A 14 -19.67 -6.73 -1.53
CA PRO A 14 -20.55 -6.37 -0.43
C PRO A 14 -22.03 -6.49 -0.85
N PRO A 15 -22.94 -6.77 0.09
CA PRO A 15 -24.36 -6.92 -0.21
C PRO A 15 -25.03 -5.59 -0.62
N ASN A 16 -24.45 -4.47 -0.19
CA ASN A 16 -24.93 -3.15 -0.59
C ASN A 16 -24.51 -2.86 -2.05
N GLU A 17 -25.49 -2.61 -2.92
CA GLU A 17 -25.25 -2.38 -4.34
C GLU A 17 -24.37 -1.15 -4.64
N ASP A 18 -24.52 -0.08 -3.86
CA ASP A 18 -23.74 1.15 -4.03
C ASP A 18 -22.28 0.92 -3.62
N GLU A 19 -22.06 0.19 -2.52
CA GLU A 19 -20.72 -0.23 -2.10
C GLU A 19 -20.10 -1.17 -3.14
N ALA A 20 -20.84 -2.13 -3.67
CA ALA A 20 -20.36 -3.08 -4.67
C ALA A 20 -19.97 -2.37 -5.97
N ARG A 21 -20.78 -1.40 -6.41
CA ARG A 21 -20.50 -0.56 -7.57
C ARG A 21 -19.26 0.31 -7.35
N CYS A 22 -19.15 0.92 -6.17
CA CYS A 22 -17.99 1.73 -5.79
C CYS A 22 -16.71 0.88 -5.76
N LEU A 23 -16.80 -0.32 -5.18
CA LEU A 23 -15.69 -1.26 -5.10
C LEU A 23 -15.21 -1.68 -6.48
N LYS A 24 -16.12 -2.10 -7.38
CA LYS A 24 -15.78 -2.46 -8.76
C LYS A 24 -15.05 -1.34 -9.50
N ARG A 25 -15.56 -0.10 -9.38
CA ARG A 25 -14.95 1.08 -10.00
C ARG A 25 -13.55 1.36 -9.47
N LYS A 26 -13.33 1.17 -8.17
CA LYS A 26 -12.03 1.44 -7.53
C LYS A 26 -11.05 0.29 -7.70
N ALA A 27 -11.53 -0.95 -7.81
CA ALA A 27 -10.71 -2.15 -7.88
C ALA A 27 -9.76 -2.17 -9.09
N CYS A 28 -10.10 -1.50 -10.21
CA CYS A 28 -9.24 -1.41 -11.38
C CYS A 28 -7.90 -0.67 -11.12
N TYR A 29 -7.83 0.10 -10.03
CA TYR A 29 -6.62 0.76 -9.56
C TYR A 29 -5.79 -0.08 -8.61
N TYR A 30 -6.18 -1.33 -8.34
CA TYR A 30 -5.45 -2.22 -7.44
C TYR A 30 -5.06 -3.51 -8.15
N ILE A 31 -3.91 -4.05 -7.77
CA ILE A 31 -3.40 -5.35 -8.21
C ILE A 31 -2.84 -6.11 -7.03
N ILE A 32 -2.76 -7.43 -7.15
CA ILE A 32 -2.13 -8.30 -6.16
C ILE A 32 -0.85 -8.85 -6.77
N LEU A 33 0.26 -8.67 -6.06
CA LEU A 33 1.56 -9.23 -6.41
C LEU A 33 2.13 -9.89 -5.16
N ASP A 34 2.52 -11.16 -5.28
CA ASP A 34 3.09 -11.94 -4.17
C ASP A 34 2.24 -11.91 -2.88
N GLY A 35 0.91 -12.01 -3.03
CA GLY A 35 -0.03 -11.96 -1.90
C GLY A 35 -0.26 -10.56 -1.30
N GLU A 36 0.44 -9.53 -1.79
CA GLU A 36 0.32 -8.16 -1.29
C GLU A 36 -0.49 -7.28 -2.24
N LEU A 37 -1.23 -6.31 -1.68
CA LEU A 37 -2.06 -5.40 -2.45
C LEU A 37 -1.27 -4.14 -2.81
N PHE A 38 -1.25 -3.79 -4.08
CA PHE A 38 -0.63 -2.59 -4.60
C PHE A 38 -1.67 -1.71 -5.27
N LYS A 39 -1.52 -0.40 -5.11
CA LYS A 39 -2.28 0.63 -5.82
C LYS A 39 -1.49 1.06 -7.05
N LYS A 40 -2.11 0.96 -8.21
CA LYS A 40 -1.62 1.45 -9.49
C LYS A 40 -2.06 2.88 -9.71
N GLY A 41 -1.10 3.79 -9.85
CA GLY A 41 -1.37 5.13 -10.37
C GLY A 41 -1.28 5.17 -11.89
N LEU A 42 -1.72 6.28 -12.48
CA LEU A 42 -1.64 6.47 -13.93
C LEU A 42 -0.19 6.74 -14.37
N THR A 43 0.51 7.59 -13.63
CA THR A 43 1.90 8.00 -13.90
C THR A 43 2.81 7.78 -12.71
N THR A 44 2.29 7.26 -11.60
CA THR A 44 3.06 6.99 -10.39
C THR A 44 3.45 5.52 -10.32
N PRO A 45 4.57 5.19 -9.65
CA PRO A 45 4.92 3.81 -9.34
C PRO A 45 3.81 3.08 -8.57
N LEU A 46 3.92 1.76 -8.51
CA LEU A 46 3.05 0.93 -7.70
C LEU A 46 3.29 1.24 -6.21
N LEU A 47 2.22 1.58 -5.51
CA LEU A 47 2.28 1.87 -4.07
C LEU A 47 1.76 0.69 -3.28
N LYS A 48 2.60 0.13 -2.41
CA LYS A 48 2.21 -0.94 -1.51
C LYS A 48 1.15 -0.44 -0.52
N CYS A 49 0.06 -1.19 -0.38
CA CYS A 49 -0.93 -0.96 0.66
C CYS A 49 -0.45 -1.59 1.96
N LEU A 50 -0.42 -0.79 3.02
CA LEU A 50 0.08 -1.20 4.33
C LEU A 50 -1.10 -1.60 5.23
N ASN A 51 -0.89 -2.63 6.05
CA ASN A 51 -1.79 -2.93 7.16
C ASN A 51 -1.58 -1.94 8.32
N SER A 52 -2.45 -1.95 9.32
CA SER A 52 -2.37 -1.00 10.45
C SER A 52 -1.02 -1.04 11.16
N GLN A 53 -0.47 -2.22 11.41
CA GLN A 53 0.83 -2.37 12.09
C GLN A 53 1.99 -1.79 11.26
N GLN A 54 1.96 -2.02 9.95
CA GLN A 54 2.95 -1.44 9.02
C GLN A 54 2.82 0.08 8.94
N VAL A 55 1.59 0.61 8.92
CA VAL A 55 1.36 2.06 8.97
C VAL A 55 1.92 2.64 10.25
N ASP A 56 1.64 2.04 11.41
CA ASP A 56 2.13 2.50 12.71
C ASP A 56 3.66 2.50 12.78
N TYR A 57 4.30 1.48 12.19
CA TYR A 57 5.75 1.40 12.07
C TYR A 57 6.32 2.52 11.19
N VAL A 58 5.80 2.67 9.96
CA VAL A 58 6.26 3.70 9.01
C VAL A 58 6.05 5.09 9.58
N MET A 59 4.91 5.34 10.24
CA MET A 59 4.65 6.64 10.86
C MET A 59 5.61 6.94 12.01
N ARG A 60 6.00 5.93 12.79
CA ARG A 60 6.98 6.09 13.88
C ARG A 60 8.37 6.39 13.35
N GLU A 61 8.87 5.59 12.40
CA GLU A 61 10.17 5.84 11.77
C GLU A 61 10.20 7.20 11.08
N LEU A 62 9.10 7.59 10.44
CA LEU A 62 8.99 8.88 9.78
C LEU A 62 8.98 10.03 10.79
N HIS A 63 8.32 9.86 11.93
CA HIS A 63 8.35 10.84 13.02
C HIS A 63 9.77 10.98 13.58
N GLU A 64 10.46 9.88 13.86
CA GLU A 64 11.84 9.87 14.38
C GLU A 64 12.83 10.47 13.36
N GLY A 65 12.78 10.04 12.09
CA GLY A 65 13.69 10.52 11.04
C GLY A 65 13.40 11.94 10.55
N ILE A 66 12.19 12.47 10.72
CA ILE A 66 11.90 13.89 10.44
C ILE A 66 12.49 14.79 11.51
N CYS A 67 12.52 14.34 12.77
CA CYS A 67 13.19 15.09 13.83
C CYS A 67 14.70 15.25 13.56
N ASP A 68 15.33 14.28 12.90
CA ASP A 68 16.75 14.35 12.56
C ASP A 68 17.04 15.26 11.35
N LEU A 69 16.06 15.47 10.45
CA LEU A 69 16.25 16.23 9.21
C LEU A 69 15.37 17.49 9.21
N HIS A 70 15.86 18.52 9.92
CA HIS A 70 15.36 19.90 9.93
C HIS A 70 14.75 20.30 8.58
N THR A 71 13.42 20.34 8.53
CA THR A 71 12.58 20.14 7.35
C THR A 71 12.78 21.19 6.26
N GLY A 72 13.66 20.92 5.29
CA GLY A 72 13.67 21.59 4.00
C GLY A 72 12.43 21.22 3.19
N GLY A 73 11.34 21.98 3.37
CA GLY A 73 10.24 22.18 2.40
C GLY A 73 9.39 21.00 1.89
N HIS A 74 9.77 19.74 2.08
CA HIS A 74 9.00 18.61 1.56
C HIS A 74 7.96 18.11 2.54
N SER A 75 6.70 18.04 2.08
CA SER A 75 5.56 17.55 2.85
C SER A 75 5.78 16.09 3.30
N LEU A 76 5.21 15.74 4.46
CA LEU A 76 5.19 14.38 5.01
C LEU A 76 4.77 13.34 3.97
N ALA A 77 3.75 13.67 3.17
CA ALA A 77 3.22 12.81 2.11
C ALA A 77 4.26 12.47 1.04
N THR A 78 5.10 13.43 0.66
CA THR A 78 6.16 13.21 -0.34
C THR A 78 7.23 12.26 0.18
N LYS A 79 7.61 12.39 1.46
CA LYS A 79 8.59 11.49 2.09
C LYS A 79 8.05 10.05 2.20
N VAL A 80 6.76 9.87 2.55
CA VAL A 80 6.12 8.54 2.57
C VAL A 80 6.15 7.90 1.19
N VAL A 81 5.80 8.65 0.13
CA VAL A 81 5.85 8.12 -1.25
C VAL A 81 7.27 7.76 -1.65
N GLN A 82 8.27 8.56 -1.30
CA GLN A 82 9.66 8.21 -1.55
C GLN A 82 10.08 6.95 -0.78
N ALA A 83 9.84 6.89 0.54
CA ALA A 83 10.20 5.74 1.37
C ALA A 83 9.52 4.46 0.88
N SER A 84 8.23 4.53 0.51
CA SER A 84 7.49 3.38 -0.03
C SER A 84 7.96 2.92 -1.41
N ASN A 85 8.49 3.82 -2.25
CA ASN A 85 9.11 3.45 -3.53
C ASN A 85 10.50 2.82 -3.38
N TYR A 86 11.25 3.22 -2.34
CA TYR A 86 12.62 2.74 -2.11
C TYR A 86 12.70 1.50 -1.21
N TRP A 87 11.59 1.07 -0.60
CA TRP A 87 11.61 -0.07 0.33
C TRP A 87 12.12 -1.33 -0.39
N PRO A 88 13.35 -1.81 -0.11
CA PRO A 88 13.79 -3.08 -0.63
C PRO A 88 12.93 -4.12 0.08
N THR A 89 12.11 -4.84 -0.66
CA THR A 89 11.63 -6.14 -0.17
C THR A 89 12.88 -6.92 0.24
N PRO A 90 12.97 -7.43 1.48
CA PRO A 90 14.02 -8.39 1.78
C PRO A 90 13.78 -9.54 0.81
N SER A 91 14.69 -9.67 -0.16
CA SER A 91 14.80 -10.81 -1.04
C SER A 91 15.03 -12.01 -0.14
N THR A 92 13.93 -12.60 0.32
CA THR A 92 13.96 -13.84 1.08
C THR A 92 14.36 -14.89 0.07
N LEU A 93 15.63 -15.29 0.18
CA LEU A 93 16.29 -16.33 -0.60
C LEU A 93 15.47 -17.64 -0.55
N PRO A 94 15.59 -18.49 -1.59
CA PRO A 94 14.75 -19.67 -1.75
C PRO A 94 15.13 -20.73 -0.72
N GLY A 95 14.16 -21.23 0.03
CA GLY A 95 14.35 -22.32 0.97
C GLY A 95 13.04 -23.03 1.32
N GLY A 96 12.83 -24.21 0.72
CA GLY A 96 11.86 -25.24 1.12
C GLY A 96 10.79 -25.51 0.05
N CYS A 97 10.82 -26.57 -0.74
CA CYS A 97 11.71 -27.74 -0.83
C CYS A 97 12.07 -28.01 -2.29
#